data_AF-A0AAW2H593-F1
#
_entry.id   AF-A0AAW2H593-F1
#
_cell.length_a   1.000
_cell.length_b   1.000
_cell.length_c   1.000
_cell.angle_alpha   90.00
_cell.angle_beta   90.00
_cell.angle_gamma   90.00
#
_symmetry.space_group_name_H-M   'P 1'
#
loop_
_entity.id
_entity.type
_entity.pdbx_description
1 polymer ?
#
loop_
_entity_poly.entity_id
_entity_poly.type
_entity_poly.pdbx_seq_one_letter_code
_entity_poly.pdbx_strand_id
1 'polypeptide(L)'
;MIANLLGVAGTDVPIEEIQKYMIPHMLGVNGYAFIVTNNGFILIHPDLRPVFQGILKPAYNSVDMAEVELTDDDKGPRDFNEGLIQMRHQIVNQINSSATLYTRYHYDDMKRVGRVKRHYYYVGITDTPFTIVVSLPQHDHFGNYRVHAIEEIHRSHAKGTYFNFSKVFAATKASNNIILSTGLKL
;
A
#
# COMPACT_ATOMS: atom_id res chain seq x y z
N MET A 1 -14.12 40.37 16.09
CA MET A 1 -14.91 39.18 16.47
C MET A 1 -13.94 38.10 16.92
N ILE A 2 -14.16 37.53 18.10
CA ILE A 2 -13.38 36.40 18.65
C ILE A 2 -14.25 35.16 18.44
N ALA A 3 -13.73 34.14 17.76
CA ALA A 3 -14.44 32.87 17.57
C ALA A 3 -14.17 31.94 18.78
N ASN A 4 -15.23 31.40 19.38
CA ASN A 4 -15.14 30.40 20.45
C ASN A 4 -15.38 28.99 19.88
N LEU A 5 -14.46 28.06 20.14
CA LEU A 5 -14.61 26.65 19.81
C LEU A 5 -15.60 26.00 20.79
N LEU A 6 -16.71 25.45 20.28
CA LEU A 6 -17.75 24.83 21.09
C LEU A 6 -17.50 23.33 21.37
N GLY A 7 -16.71 22.67 20.53
CA GLY A 7 -16.37 21.26 20.66
C GLY A 7 -15.87 20.63 19.36
N VAL A 8 -15.50 19.36 19.42
CA VAL A 8 -15.06 18.54 18.28
C VAL A 8 -15.94 17.30 18.21
N ALA A 9 -16.45 16.98 17.04
CA ALA A 9 -17.12 15.72 16.75
C ALA A 9 -16.22 14.87 15.86
N GLY A 10 -16.14 13.57 16.15
CA GLY A 10 -15.37 12.59 15.36
C GLY A 10 -16.22 11.35 15.10
N THR A 11 -15.87 10.62 14.05
CA THR A 11 -16.44 9.31 13.73
C THR A 11 -15.31 8.32 13.52
N ASP A 12 -15.49 7.10 14.02
CA ASP A 12 -14.51 6.04 13.86
C ASP A 12 -14.71 5.32 12.52
N VAL A 13 -13.59 4.96 11.88
CA VAL A 13 -13.58 4.14 10.66
C VAL A 13 -12.73 2.90 10.95
N PRO A 14 -13.33 1.69 11.00
CA PRO A 14 -12.59 0.46 11.20
C PRO A 14 -11.62 0.18 10.05
N ILE A 15 -10.43 -0.30 10.37
CA ILE A 15 -9.41 -0.65 9.37
C ILE A 15 -9.90 -1.78 8.45
N GLU A 16 -10.70 -2.70 8.99
CA GLU A 16 -11.30 -3.82 8.26
C GLU A 16 -12.20 -3.32 7.11
N GLU A 17 -12.90 -2.19 7.30
CA GLU A 17 -13.73 -1.61 6.24
C GLU A 17 -12.85 -1.06 5.10
N ILE A 18 -11.74 -0.40 5.43
CA ILE A 18 -10.76 0.08 4.45
C ILE A 18 -10.16 -1.09 3.67
N GLN A 19 -9.80 -2.18 4.36
CA GLN A 19 -9.23 -3.38 3.75
C GLN A 19 -10.17 -4.05 2.74
N LYS A 20 -11.49 -4.05 3.00
CA LYS A 20 -12.48 -4.60 2.05
C LYS A 20 -12.45 -3.87 0.71
N TYR A 21 -12.20 -2.57 0.71
CA TYR A 21 -12.08 -1.81 -0.54
C TYR A 21 -10.82 -2.16 -1.32
N MET A 22 -9.73 -2.53 -0.64
CA MET A 22 -8.44 -2.79 -1.28
C MET A 22 -8.42 -4.06 -2.15
N ILE A 23 -9.28 -5.06 -1.96
CA ILE A 23 -9.24 -6.34 -2.71
C ILE A 23 -7.82 -6.92 -3.00
N PRO A 24 -7.03 -7.32 -1.99
CA PRO A 24 -5.66 -7.80 -2.18
C PRO A 24 -5.53 -9.02 -3.12
N HIS A 25 -6.55 -9.88 -3.18
CA HIS A 25 -6.52 -11.09 -4.01
C HIS A 25 -6.40 -10.82 -5.53
N MET A 26 -6.64 -9.58 -5.96
CA MET A 26 -6.51 -9.18 -7.37
C MET A 26 -5.07 -8.90 -7.81
N LEU A 27 -4.12 -8.79 -6.87
CA LEU A 27 -2.72 -8.46 -7.14
C LEU A 27 -1.88 -9.68 -7.57
N GLY A 28 -2.41 -10.89 -7.42
CA GLY A 28 -1.69 -12.12 -7.72
C GLY A 28 -0.76 -12.57 -6.58
N VAL A 29 0.01 -13.63 -6.83
CA VAL A 29 0.88 -14.26 -5.82
C VAL A 29 2.03 -13.30 -5.46
N ASN A 30 2.30 -13.14 -4.16
CA ASN A 30 3.32 -12.24 -3.60
C ASN A 30 3.16 -10.75 -3.91
N GLY A 31 2.06 -10.36 -4.57
CA GLY A 31 1.64 -8.96 -4.71
C GLY A 31 0.87 -8.52 -3.47
N TYR A 32 1.11 -7.30 -3.01
CA TYR A 32 0.41 -6.73 -1.86
C TYR A 32 0.26 -5.22 -2.01
N ALA A 33 -0.64 -4.64 -1.23
CA ALA A 33 -0.82 -3.20 -1.16
C ALA A 33 -0.84 -2.76 0.30
N PHE A 34 -0.42 -1.51 0.51
CA PHE A 34 -0.35 -0.91 1.83
C PHE A 34 -0.68 0.58 1.75
N ILE A 35 -1.06 1.16 2.89
CA ILE A 35 -1.41 2.58 2.99
C ILE A 35 -0.45 3.25 3.97
N VAL A 36 0.05 4.42 3.57
CA VAL A 36 1.02 5.21 4.33
C VAL A 36 0.44 6.60 4.59
N THR A 37 0.70 7.14 5.77
CA THR A 37 0.35 8.53 6.13
C THR A 37 1.38 9.53 5.60
N ASN A 38 1.05 10.82 5.62
CA ASN A 38 1.98 11.91 5.34
C ASN A 38 3.16 12.03 6.32
N ASN A 39 3.23 11.21 7.37
CA ASN A 39 4.39 11.11 8.25
C ASN A 39 5.30 9.92 7.91
N GLY A 40 4.87 9.03 7.01
CA GLY A 40 5.57 7.79 6.68
C GLY A 40 5.12 6.58 7.49
N PHE A 41 4.12 6.75 8.38
CA PHE A 41 3.59 5.65 9.18
C PHE A 41 2.66 4.76 8.36
N ILE A 42 2.74 3.47 8.60
CA ILE A 42 1.87 2.48 7.98
C ILE A 42 0.51 2.48 8.68
N LEU A 43 -0.55 2.60 7.88
CA LEU A 43 -1.92 2.34 8.34
C LEU A 43 -2.30 0.87 8.15
N ILE A 44 -1.97 0.29 7.00
CA ILE A 44 -2.26 -1.11 6.62
C ILE A 44 -1.05 -1.66 5.89
N HIS A 45 -0.51 -2.81 6.31
CA HIS A 45 0.55 -3.55 5.60
C HIS A 45 0.51 -5.03 6.02
N PRO A 46 0.78 -6.01 5.13
CA PRO A 46 0.74 -7.44 5.46
C PRO A 46 1.66 -7.83 6.62
N ASP A 47 2.84 -7.21 6.72
CA ASP A 47 3.81 -7.46 7.79
C ASP A 47 3.61 -6.58 9.04
N LEU A 48 2.62 -5.68 9.07
CA LEU A 48 2.31 -4.91 10.28
C LEU A 48 1.61 -5.81 11.31
N ARG A 49 2.27 -6.04 12.45
CA ARG A 49 1.75 -6.86 13.55
C ARG A 49 1.53 -6.02 14.81
N PRO A 50 0.34 -5.39 14.97
CA PRO A 50 0.08 -4.45 16.06
C PRO A 50 -0.15 -5.12 17.41
N VAL A 51 -0.50 -6.41 17.44
CA VAL A 51 -0.78 -7.18 18.66
C VAL A 51 0.31 -8.21 18.89
N PHE A 52 0.71 -8.39 20.15
CA PHE A 52 1.56 -9.48 20.61
C PHE A 52 0.96 -10.10 21.87
N GLN A 53 0.71 -11.41 21.85
CA GLN A 53 0.14 -12.15 22.99
C GLN A 53 -1.17 -11.53 23.54
N GLY A 54 -2.02 -11.00 22.66
CA GLY A 54 -3.30 -10.37 23.03
C GLY A 54 -3.18 -8.92 23.53
N ILE A 55 -1.98 -8.35 23.59
CA ILE A 55 -1.73 -6.98 24.03
C ILE A 55 -1.28 -6.14 22.82
N LEU A 56 -1.79 -4.91 22.72
CA LEU A 56 -1.32 -3.94 21.73
C LEU A 56 0.14 -3.59 22.01
N LYS A 57 0.99 -3.69 20.99
CA LYS A 57 2.39 -3.28 21.12
C LYS A 57 2.46 -1.77 21.37
N PRO A 58 3.37 -1.30 22.24
CA PRO A 58 3.65 0.13 22.34
C PRO A 58 3.99 0.71 20.95
N ALA A 59 3.48 1.89 20.64
CA ALA A 59 3.78 2.62 19.41
C ALA A 59 3.43 1.88 18.10
N TYR A 60 2.47 0.94 18.12
CA TYR A 60 2.05 0.20 16.92
C TYR A 60 1.52 1.11 15.79
N ASN A 61 1.05 2.31 16.13
CA ASN A 61 0.50 3.31 15.23
C ASN A 61 1.55 4.26 14.63
N SER A 62 2.83 4.12 14.99
CA SER A 62 3.92 4.96 14.52
C SER A 62 5.05 4.15 13.87
N VAL A 63 4.73 2.98 13.32
CA VAL A 63 5.69 2.14 12.57
C VAL A 63 5.89 2.74 11.19
N ASP A 64 7.13 3.09 10.85
CA ASP A 64 7.47 3.69 9.55
C ASP A 64 7.54 2.64 8.44
N MET A 65 7.16 3.03 7.22
CA MET A 65 7.26 2.14 6.05
C MET A 65 8.68 1.64 5.78
N ALA A 66 9.70 2.46 6.05
CA ALA A 66 11.09 2.07 5.83
C ALA A 66 11.57 1.00 6.82
N GLU A 67 10.93 0.88 7.99
CA GLU A 67 11.25 -0.16 8.97
C GLU A 67 10.67 -1.52 8.60
N VAL A 68 9.62 -1.55 7.77
CA VAL A 68 8.89 -2.78 7.41
C VAL A 68 9.32 -3.29 6.03
N GLU A 69 9.55 -2.39 5.08
CA GLU A 69 10.02 -2.75 3.75
C GLU A 69 11.52 -3.11 3.77
N LEU A 70 11.82 -4.40 3.62
CA LEU A 70 13.18 -4.93 3.69
C LEU A 70 13.85 -4.93 2.31
N THR A 71 14.78 -4.02 2.10
CA THR A 71 15.64 -4.00 0.91
C THR A 71 16.67 -5.12 0.92
N ASP A 72 17.05 -5.61 -0.27
CA ASP A 72 18.13 -6.57 -0.44
C ASP A 72 19.48 -5.85 -0.55
N ASP A 73 19.86 -5.18 0.54
CA ASP A 73 21.19 -4.65 0.75
C ASP A 73 21.84 -5.27 1.99
N ASP A 74 23.17 -5.15 2.06
CA ASP A 74 23.96 -5.63 3.19
C ASP A 74 24.09 -4.56 4.29
N LYS A 75 23.14 -3.61 4.30
CA LYS A 75 23.06 -2.55 5.29
C LYS A 75 22.55 -3.08 6.64
N GLY A 76 23.00 -2.43 7.70
CA GLY A 76 22.60 -2.76 9.06
C GLY A 76 21.17 -2.31 9.39
N PRO A 77 20.62 -2.75 10.53
CA PRO A 77 19.34 -2.25 11.02
C PRO A 77 19.35 -0.71 11.12
N ARG A 78 18.28 -0.05 10.66
CA ARG A 78 18.14 1.42 10.62
C ARG A 78 19.10 2.18 9.71
N ASP A 79 19.90 1.49 8.91
CA ASP A 79 20.57 2.07 7.75
C ASP A 79 19.77 1.70 6.50
N PHE A 80 18.87 2.59 6.10
CA PHE A 80 17.94 2.31 5.01
C PHE A 80 18.60 2.51 3.64
N ASN A 81 18.16 1.73 2.67
CA ASN A 81 18.54 1.92 1.27
C ASN A 81 18.18 3.32 0.77
N GLU A 82 19.06 3.94 -0.01
CA GLU A 82 18.78 5.26 -0.59
C GLU A 82 17.53 5.25 -1.48
N GLY A 83 17.31 4.18 -2.25
CA GLY A 83 16.13 4.01 -3.07
C GLY A 83 14.84 3.90 -2.24
N LEU A 84 14.91 3.25 -1.07
CA LEU A 84 13.78 3.18 -0.14
C LEU A 84 13.48 4.56 0.48
N ILE A 85 14.52 5.31 0.85
CA ILE A 85 14.36 6.67 1.40
C ILE A 85 13.78 7.63 0.35
N GLN A 86 14.26 7.55 -0.90
CA GLN A 86 13.72 8.35 -2.00
C GLN A 86 12.25 8.02 -2.27
N MET A 87 11.92 6.71 -2.34
CA MET A 87 10.55 6.24 -2.50
C MET A 87 9.66 6.72 -1.34
N ARG A 88 10.13 6.61 -0.09
CA ARG A 88 9.42 7.11 1.09
C ARG A 88 9.15 8.61 1.00
N HIS A 89 10.14 9.40 0.58
CA HIS A 89 9.98 10.84 0.40
C HIS A 89 8.90 11.18 -0.64
N GLN A 90 8.85 10.43 -1.75
CA GLN A 90 7.81 10.61 -2.78
C GLN A 90 6.42 10.23 -2.27
N ILE A 91 6.31 9.12 -1.53
CA ILE A 91 5.06 8.63 -0.94
C ILE A 91 4.48 9.61 0.07
N VAL A 92 5.32 10.12 0.98
CA VAL A 92 4.92 11.10 2.02
C VAL A 92 4.44 12.40 1.41
N ASN A 93 5.07 12.85 0.33
CA ASN A 93 4.67 14.04 -0.42
C ASN A 93 3.54 13.78 -1.44
N GLN A 94 2.92 12.60 -1.41
CA GLN A 94 1.83 12.20 -2.31
C GLN A 94 2.16 12.36 -3.81
N ILE A 95 3.44 12.18 -4.17
CA ILE A 95 3.89 12.26 -5.56
C ILE A 95 3.52 10.94 -6.24
N ASN A 96 2.65 11.00 -7.25
CA ASN A 96 2.24 9.81 -8.00
C ASN A 96 3.40 9.33 -8.88
N SER A 97 4.02 8.21 -8.51
CA SER A 97 5.18 7.67 -9.22
C SER A 97 5.34 6.17 -8.94
N SER A 98 6.43 5.58 -9.43
CA SER A 98 6.83 4.20 -9.18
C SER A 98 8.30 4.12 -8.81
N ALA A 99 8.65 3.08 -8.07
CA ALA A 99 10.03 2.71 -7.77
C ALA A 99 10.25 1.22 -7.99
N THR A 100 11.48 0.81 -8.21
CA THR A 100 11.84 -0.60 -8.35
C THR A 100 12.98 -0.90 -7.38
N LEU A 101 12.76 -1.85 -6.47
CA LEU A 101 13.73 -2.21 -5.44
C LEU A 101 13.91 -3.73 -5.39
N TYR A 102 15.14 -4.17 -5.14
CA TYR A 102 15.37 -5.55 -4.71
C TYR A 102 15.03 -5.64 -3.23
N THR A 103 14.25 -6.65 -2.86
CA THR A 103 13.71 -6.78 -1.51
C THR A 103 13.79 -8.22 -1.04
N ARG A 104 13.86 -8.36 0.28
CA ARG A 104 13.80 -9.63 0.98
C ARG A 104 12.38 -9.83 1.49
N TYR A 105 11.90 -11.07 1.47
CA TYR A 105 10.66 -11.43 2.15
C TYR A 105 10.86 -12.72 2.90
N HIS A 106 10.17 -12.84 4.03
CA HIS A 106 10.24 -14.02 4.87
C HIS A 106 9.06 -14.94 4.59
N TYR A 107 9.26 -16.24 4.72
CA TYR A 107 8.21 -17.25 4.65
C TYR A 107 8.55 -18.40 5.62
N ASP A 108 7.60 -19.30 5.86
CA ASP A 108 7.77 -20.41 6.80
C ASP A 108 8.12 -19.91 8.22
N ASP A 109 7.31 -18.98 8.75
CA ASP A 109 7.48 -18.40 10.10
C ASP A 109 8.88 -17.81 10.36
N MET A 110 9.34 -16.96 9.43
CA MET A 110 10.67 -16.31 9.47
C MET A 110 11.87 -17.25 9.37
N LYS A 111 11.68 -18.55 9.06
CA LYS A 111 12.77 -19.51 8.92
C LYS A 111 13.50 -19.43 7.57
N ARG A 112 12.84 -18.86 6.56
CA ARG A 112 13.39 -18.75 5.21
C ARG A 112 13.22 -17.35 4.67
N VAL A 113 14.18 -16.92 3.86
CA VAL A 113 14.19 -15.62 3.19
C VAL A 113 14.26 -15.83 1.69
N GLY A 114 13.30 -15.25 0.96
CA GLY A 114 13.34 -15.11 -0.48
C GLY A 114 13.83 -13.71 -0.87
N ARG A 115 14.45 -13.61 -2.04
CA ARG A 115 14.84 -12.33 -2.66
C ARG A 115 14.02 -12.14 -3.91
N VAL A 116 13.49 -10.94 -4.11
CA VAL A 116 12.65 -10.64 -5.27
C VAL A 116 12.78 -9.17 -5.63
N LYS A 117 12.85 -8.91 -6.94
CA LYS A 117 12.77 -7.57 -7.48
C LYS A 117 11.30 -7.14 -7.49
N ARG A 118 10.97 -6.03 -6.85
CA ARG A 118 9.59 -5.52 -6.74
C ARG A 118 9.43 -4.20 -7.44
N HIS A 119 8.33 -4.06 -8.16
CA HIS A 119 7.84 -2.78 -8.69
C HIS A 119 6.78 -2.23 -7.74
N TYR A 120 7.07 -1.06 -7.18
CA TYR A 120 6.16 -0.30 -6.34
C TYR A 120 5.51 0.79 -7.18
N TYR A 121 4.19 0.87 -7.12
CA TYR A 121 3.38 1.94 -7.70
C TYR A 121 2.65 2.65 -6.58
N TYR A 122 2.73 3.97 -6.52
CA TYR A 122 2.13 4.71 -5.42
C TYR A 122 1.43 5.97 -5.90
N VAL A 123 0.29 6.26 -5.26
CA VAL A 123 -0.63 7.34 -5.64
C VAL A 123 -1.24 7.94 -4.37
N GLY A 124 -1.25 9.26 -4.28
CA GLY A 124 -1.95 9.98 -3.21
C GLY A 124 -3.46 9.77 -3.29
N ILE A 125 -4.11 9.52 -2.15
CA ILE A 125 -5.57 9.45 -2.06
C ILE A 125 -6.10 10.88 -1.94
N THR A 126 -6.82 11.33 -2.97
CA THR A 126 -7.39 12.67 -3.06
C THR A 126 -8.17 13.05 -1.81
N ASP A 127 -8.05 14.31 -1.38
CA ASP A 127 -8.72 14.88 -0.20
C ASP A 127 -8.33 14.22 1.15
N THR A 128 -7.25 13.42 1.18
CA THR A 128 -6.74 12.80 2.41
C THR A 128 -5.21 12.91 2.49
N PRO A 129 -4.60 12.80 3.68
CA PRO A 129 -3.14 12.76 3.83
C PRO A 129 -2.54 11.36 3.61
N PHE A 130 -3.27 10.45 2.96
CA PHE A 130 -2.85 9.07 2.77
C PHE A 130 -2.35 8.81 1.36
N THR A 131 -1.41 7.89 1.23
CA THR A 131 -0.91 7.39 -0.06
C THR A 131 -1.11 5.88 -0.09
N ILE A 132 -1.68 5.38 -1.18
CA ILE A 132 -1.76 3.94 -1.43
C ILE A 132 -0.54 3.49 -2.23
N VAL A 133 0.04 2.37 -1.82
CA VAL A 133 1.19 1.75 -2.46
C VAL A 133 0.82 0.33 -2.86
N VAL A 134 1.14 -0.05 -4.09
CA VAL A 134 0.93 -1.38 -4.65
C VAL A 134 2.28 -1.94 -5.04
N SER A 135 2.63 -3.08 -4.46
CA SER A 135 3.88 -3.79 -4.68
C SER A 135 3.61 -5.06 -5.49
N LEU A 136 4.28 -5.18 -6.63
CA LEU A 136 4.20 -6.36 -7.50
C LEU A 136 5.58 -6.98 -7.69
N PRO A 137 5.72 -8.32 -7.55
CA PRO A 137 6.96 -9.00 -7.88
C PRO A 137 7.21 -8.93 -9.39
N GLN A 138 8.44 -8.62 -9.79
CA GLN A 138 8.91 -8.83 -11.15
C GLN A 138 9.37 -10.29 -11.26
N HIS A 139 8.66 -11.08 -12.07
CA HIS A 139 9.11 -12.42 -12.44
C HIS A 139 9.97 -12.35 -13.71
N ASP A 140 11.00 -13.19 -13.79
CA ASP A 140 11.96 -13.22 -14.91
C ASP A 140 11.34 -13.59 -16.27
N HIS A 141 10.08 -14.02 -16.29
CA HIS A 141 9.35 -14.38 -17.51
C HIS A 141 8.36 -13.27 -17.88
N PHE A 142 8.71 -12.50 -18.92
CA PHE A 142 7.86 -11.63 -19.76
C PHE A 142 6.57 -11.00 -19.18
N GLY A 143 6.57 -10.52 -17.94
CA GLY A 143 5.58 -9.57 -17.44
C GLY A 143 4.52 -10.13 -16.48
N ASN A 144 3.64 -9.22 -16.03
CA ASN A 144 2.62 -9.51 -15.04
C ASN A 144 1.34 -9.96 -15.75
N TYR A 145 1.03 -11.26 -15.66
CA TYR A 145 -0.16 -11.84 -16.27
C TYR A 145 -1.25 -12.06 -15.22
N ARG A 146 -2.48 -11.69 -15.57
CA ARG A 146 -3.67 -12.01 -14.77
C ARG A 146 -4.50 -13.05 -15.49
N VAL A 147 -4.84 -14.13 -14.80
CA VAL A 147 -5.84 -15.08 -15.28
C VAL A 147 -7.22 -14.48 -15.02
N HIS A 148 -7.94 -14.17 -16.09
CA HIS A 148 -9.34 -13.78 -16.00
C HIS A 148 -10.19 -15.05 -15.96
N ALA A 149 -10.79 -15.36 -14.82
CA ALA A 149 -11.84 -16.37 -14.77
C ALA A 149 -13.07 -15.86 -15.55
N ILE A 150 -13.70 -16.75 -16.33
CA ILE A 150 -14.97 -16.46 -17.00
C ILE A 150 -16.01 -16.24 -15.91
N GLU A 151 -16.66 -15.07 -15.91
CA GLU A 151 -17.70 -14.75 -14.94
C GLU A 151 -18.94 -15.61 -15.25
N GLU A 152 -19.18 -16.66 -14.45
CA GLU A 152 -20.42 -17.43 -14.56
C GLU A 152 -21.60 -16.51 -14.22
N ILE A 153 -22.45 -16.26 -15.22
CA ILE A 153 -23.60 -15.34 -15.15
C ILE A 153 -24.57 -15.71 -14.00
N HIS A 154 -24.59 -16.98 -13.55
CA HIS A 154 -25.39 -17.42 -12.41
C HIS A 154 -24.89 -16.92 -11.03
N ARG A 155 -23.69 -16.35 -10.94
CA ARG A 155 -23.07 -15.87 -9.69
C ARG A 155 -22.91 -14.34 -9.63
N SER A 156 -23.47 -13.59 -10.58
CA SER A 156 -23.23 -12.15 -10.75
C SER A 156 -24.01 -11.22 -9.80
N HIS A 157 -24.38 -11.67 -8.60
CA HIS A 157 -25.25 -10.92 -7.68
C HIS A 157 -24.52 -9.92 -6.76
N ALA A 158 -23.20 -9.77 -6.87
CA ALA A 158 -22.44 -8.85 -6.02
C ALA A 158 -21.72 -7.77 -6.85
N LYS A 159 -22.46 -6.81 -7.40
CA LYS A 159 -21.88 -5.58 -7.95
C LYS A 159 -21.63 -4.57 -6.83
N GLY A 160 -20.49 -4.70 -6.15
CA GLY A 160 -19.93 -3.64 -5.30
C GLY A 160 -18.99 -2.74 -6.09
N THR A 161 -18.94 -1.45 -5.75
CA THR A 161 -17.94 -0.50 -6.26
C THR A 161 -16.66 -0.67 -5.47
N TYR A 162 -15.71 -1.46 -5.98
CA TYR A 162 -14.45 -1.73 -5.29
C TYR A 162 -13.28 -0.92 -5.84
N PHE A 163 -12.20 -0.79 -5.05
CA PHE A 163 -10.98 -0.13 -5.51
C PHE A 163 -10.29 -0.99 -6.57
N ASN A 164 -10.07 -0.42 -7.74
CA ASN A 164 -9.38 -1.11 -8.83
C ASN A 164 -7.92 -0.67 -8.90
N PHE A 165 -6.99 -1.56 -8.52
CA PHE A 165 -5.55 -1.31 -8.58
C PHE A 165 -5.04 -0.97 -9.97
N SER A 166 -5.76 -1.32 -11.04
CA SER A 166 -5.40 -0.88 -12.39
C SER A 166 -5.36 0.64 -12.52
N LYS A 167 -6.16 1.35 -11.71
CA LYS A 167 -6.14 2.81 -11.64
C LYS A 167 -4.85 3.35 -11.00
N VAL A 168 -4.24 2.62 -10.06
CA VAL A 168 -2.94 3.01 -9.47
C VAL A 168 -1.87 2.95 -10.55
N PHE A 169 -1.79 1.85 -11.32
CA PHE A 169 -0.85 1.74 -12.44
C PHE A 169 -1.07 2.83 -13.49
N ALA A 170 -2.34 3.10 -13.82
CA ALA A 170 -2.69 4.14 -14.78
C ALA A 170 -2.31 5.54 -14.27
N ALA A 171 -2.58 5.87 -13.01
CA ALA A 171 -2.25 7.16 -12.41
C ALA A 171 -0.74 7.38 -12.30
N THR A 172 0.02 6.34 -11.95
CA THR A 172 1.49 6.38 -11.99
C THR A 172 2.01 6.61 -13.42
N LYS A 173 1.37 6.01 -14.44
CA LYS A 173 1.75 6.17 -15.86
C LYS A 173 1.27 7.49 -16.48
N ALA A 174 0.14 8.03 -16.00
CA ALA A 174 -0.50 9.27 -16.45
C ALA A 174 0.22 10.54 -15.98
N SER A 175 1.22 10.42 -15.09
CA SER A 175 2.19 11.50 -14.83
C SER A 175 2.92 11.97 -16.10
N ASN A 176 2.83 11.23 -17.23
CA ASN A 176 3.35 11.63 -18.54
C ASN A 176 2.29 12.14 -19.56
N ASN A 177 1.01 12.29 -19.16
CA ASN A 177 -0.08 13.07 -19.78
C ASN A 177 -1.45 12.40 -19.54
N ILE A 178 -2.45 13.26 -19.29
CA ILE A 178 -3.91 13.06 -19.24
C ILE A 178 -4.53 12.77 -17.84
N ILE A 179 -5.39 13.72 -17.46
CA ILE A 179 -6.27 13.78 -16.30
C ILE A 179 -7.27 12.61 -16.31
N LEU A 180 -7.36 11.85 -15.21
CA LEU A 180 -8.49 10.95 -14.96
C LEU A 180 -9.25 11.40 -13.71
N SER A 181 -10.32 12.15 -13.96
CA SER A 181 -11.47 12.27 -13.08
C SER A 181 -12.09 10.89 -12.89
N THR A 182 -12.30 10.46 -11.64
CA THR A 182 -13.51 9.76 -11.15
C THR A 182 -13.35 9.30 -9.69
N GLY A 183 -13.90 10.10 -8.77
CA GLY A 183 -15.03 9.66 -7.94
C GLY A 183 -14.82 8.56 -6.90
N LEU A 184 -13.71 8.55 -6.17
CA LEU A 184 -13.71 7.96 -4.82
C LEU A 184 -13.43 9.08 -3.83
N LYS A 185 -14.49 9.61 -3.22
CA LYS A 185 -14.40 10.38 -1.99
C LYS A 185 -14.66 9.41 -0.85
N LEU A 186 -13.70 9.29 0.06
CA LEU A 186 -13.95 8.75 1.39
C LEU A 186 -14.85 9.71 2.16
#